data_AF-A0A7V5ASD8-F1
#
_entry.id   AF-A0A7V5ASD8-F1
#
_cell.length_a   1.000
_cell.length_b   1.000
_cell.length_c   1.000
_cell.angle_alpha   90.00
_cell.angle_beta   90.00
_cell.angle_gamma   90.00
#
_symmetry.space_group_name_H-M   'P 1'
#
loop_
_entity.id
_entity.type
_entity.pdbx_description
1 polymer ?
#
loop_
_entity_poly.entity_id
_entity_poly.type
_entity_poly.pdbx_seq_one_letter_code
_entity_poly.pdbx_strand_id
1 'polypeptide(L)'
;MEERKRVQKYIIQMSKIIGELLNSSEELHQLLKQIESEGYKVNIGFVTLVSGGEVHKKAELRFELTDKDKEFLKNIGIRYDEGDDSACRGGND
;
A
#
# COMPACT_ATOMS: atom_id res chain seq x y z
N MET A 1 0.32 -25.22 -4.58
CA MET A 1 1.60 -24.55 -4.23
C MET A 1 2.20 -23.80 -5.43
N GLU A 2 2.18 -24.38 -6.64
CA GLU A 2 2.66 -23.70 -7.87
C GLU A 2 1.85 -22.45 -8.25
N GLU A 3 0.54 -22.48 -8.11
CA GLU A 3 -0.34 -21.38 -8.53
C GLU A 3 -0.09 -20.08 -7.75
N ARG A 4 0.06 -20.18 -6.42
CA ARG A 4 0.45 -19.03 -5.58
C ARG A 4 1.82 -18.47 -5.98
N LYS A 5 2.79 -19.33 -6.33
CA LYS A 5 4.11 -18.88 -6.82
C LYS A 5 4.02 -18.18 -8.18
N ARG A 6 3.13 -18.63 -9.07
CA ARG A 6 2.87 -17.98 -10.36
C ARG A 6 2.23 -16.61 -10.17
N VAL A 7 1.20 -16.50 -9.32
CA VAL A 7 0.54 -15.23 -9.00
C VAL A 7 1.52 -14.24 -8.35
N GLN A 8 2.35 -14.68 -7.40
CA GLN A 8 3.41 -13.84 -6.82
C GLN A 8 4.37 -13.30 -7.90
N LYS A 9 4.77 -14.13 -8.86
CA LYS A 9 5.62 -13.70 -9.97
C LYS A 9 4.95 -12.61 -10.82
N TYR A 10 3.66 -12.74 -11.10
CA TYR A 10 2.90 -11.71 -11.83
C TYR A 10 2.79 -10.40 -11.05
N ILE A 11 2.53 -10.46 -9.74
CA ILE A 11 2.51 -9.27 -8.88
C ILE A 11 3.86 -8.56 -8.95
N ILE A 12 4.98 -9.27 -8.78
CA ILE A 12 6.32 -8.67 -8.85
C ILE A 12 6.59 -8.03 -10.22
N GLN A 13 6.17 -8.66 -11.31
CA GLN A 13 6.30 -8.09 -12.65
C GLN A 13 5.47 -6.81 -12.80
N MET A 14 4.23 -6.82 -12.33
CA MET A 14 3.37 -5.64 -12.34
C MET A 14 3.94 -4.51 -11.49
N SER A 15 4.47 -4.81 -10.31
CA SER A 15 5.16 -3.83 -9.45
C SER A 15 6.30 -3.13 -10.18
N LYS A 16 7.10 -3.87 -10.96
CA LYS A 16 8.20 -3.28 -11.73
C LYS A 16 7.68 -2.36 -12.83
N ILE A 17 6.67 -2.79 -13.59
CA ILE A 17 6.08 -2.00 -14.66
C ILE A 17 5.49 -0.69 -14.12
N ILE A 18 4.74 -0.75 -13.01
CA ILE A 18 4.18 0.45 -12.37
C ILE A 18 5.30 1.38 -11.92
N GLY A 19 6.35 0.86 -11.29
CA GLY A 19 7.52 1.66 -10.89
C GLY A 19 8.20 2.34 -12.08
N GLU A 20 8.38 1.63 -13.19
CA GLU A 20 8.94 2.18 -14.43
C GLU A 20 8.04 3.28 -15.02
N LEU A 21 6.72 3.06 -15.07
CA LEU A 21 5.76 4.06 -15.54
C LEU A 21 5.82 5.34 -14.71
N LEU A 22 5.80 5.23 -13.38
CA LEU A 22 5.92 6.38 -12.49
C LEU A 22 7.26 7.10 -12.67
N ASN A 23 8.37 6.36 -12.77
CA ASN A 23 9.70 6.93 -12.99
C ASN A 23 9.88 7.56 -14.38
N SER A 24 9.07 7.17 -15.36
CA SER A 24 9.14 7.72 -16.73
C SER A 24 8.22 8.93 -16.94
N SER A 25 7.33 9.23 -15.99
CA SER A 25 6.36 10.31 -16.13
C SER A 25 6.96 11.68 -15.81
N GLU A 26 7.24 12.48 -16.84
CA GLU A 26 7.77 13.84 -16.69
C GLU A 26 6.78 14.75 -15.94
N GLU A 27 5.47 14.62 -16.20
CA GLU A 27 4.42 15.36 -15.51
C GLU A 27 4.44 15.11 -13.99
N LEU A 28 4.62 13.85 -13.59
CA LEU A 28 4.74 13.48 -12.19
C LEU A 28 5.98 14.11 -11.55
N HIS A 29 7.13 14.09 -12.24
CA HIS A 29 8.36 14.70 -11.74
C HIS A 29 8.22 16.21 -11.57
N GLN A 30 7.55 16.90 -12.49
CA GLN A 30 7.31 18.34 -12.38
C GLN A 30 6.43 18.67 -11.18
N LEU A 31 5.36 17.89 -10.95
CA LEU A 31 4.50 18.07 -9.80
C LEU A 31 5.24 17.80 -8.47
N LEU A 32 6.04 16.73 -8.41
CA LEU A 32 6.86 16.42 -7.23
C LEU A 32 7.84 17.56 -6.92
N LYS A 33 8.51 18.11 -7.93
CA LYS A 33 9.41 19.28 -7.76
C LYS A 33 8.68 20.52 -7.24
N GLN A 34 7.45 20.77 -7.71
CA GLN A 34 6.64 21.89 -7.21
C GLN A 34 6.33 21.71 -5.73
N ILE A 35 5.89 20.52 -5.32
CA ILE A 35 5.61 20.21 -3.92
C ILE A 35 6.87 20.30 -3.05
N GLU A 36 8.01 19.82 -3.55
CA GLU A 36 9.31 19.96 -2.88
C GLU A 36 9.75 21.42 -2.74
N SER A 37 9.47 22.27 -3.74
CA SER A 37 9.77 23.71 -3.66
C SER A 37 8.95 24.43 -2.60
N GLU A 38 7.79 23.89 -2.23
CA GLU A 38 6.97 24.36 -1.10
C GLU A 38 7.46 23.82 0.26
N GLY A 39 8.52 23.02 0.27
CA GLY A 39 9.15 22.47 1.47
C GLY A 39 8.62 21.10 1.92
N TYR A 40 7.83 20.42 1.07
CA TYR A 40 7.26 19.11 1.38
C TYR A 40 7.94 17.98 0.61
N LYS A 41 8.26 16.88 1.29
CA LYS A 41 8.77 15.66 0.63
C LYS A 41 7.63 14.67 0.39
N VAL A 42 7.48 14.21 -0.85
CA VAL A 42 6.47 13.22 -1.24
C VAL A 42 7.14 11.90 -1.59
N ASN A 43 6.66 10.81 -1.00
CA ASN A 43 7.04 9.44 -1.39
C ASN A 43 5.79 8.73 -1.93
N ILE A 44 5.88 8.18 -3.13
CA ILE A 44 4.77 7.44 -3.76
C ILE A 44 5.06 5.94 -3.65
N GLY A 45 4.17 5.23 -2.98
CA GLY A 45 4.17 3.77 -2.91
C GLY A 45 2.87 3.20 -3.48
N PHE A 46 2.93 2.01 -4.05
CA PHE A 46 1.75 1.27 -4.49
C PHE A 46 1.66 -0.06 -3.74
N VAL A 47 0.45 -0.43 -3.34
CA VAL A 47 0.16 -1.72 -2.72
C VAL A 47 -0.79 -2.49 -3.63
N THR A 48 -0.46 -3.73 -3.96
CA THR A 48 -1.29 -4.59 -4.81
C THR A 48 -2.16 -5.50 -3.97
N LEU A 49 -3.47 -5.44 -4.19
CA LEU A 49 -4.44 -6.34 -3.57
C LEU A 49 -4.75 -7.51 -4.51
N VAL A 50 -4.67 -8.74 -3.99
CA VAL A 50 -5.04 -9.95 -4.73
C VAL A 50 -6.04 -10.75 -3.92
N SER A 51 -7.30 -10.74 -4.35
CA SER A 51 -8.36 -11.60 -3.84
C SER A 51 -8.57 -12.80 -4.77
N GLY A 52 -8.57 -14.01 -4.22
CA GLY A 52 -9.04 -15.21 -4.95
C GLY A 52 -10.55 -15.16 -5.16
N GLY A 53 -11.08 -15.90 -6.16
CA GLY A 53 -12.50 -15.93 -6.50
C GLY A 53 -13.44 -16.19 -5.31
N GLU A 54 -14.66 -15.67 -5.44
CA GLU A 54 -15.77 -15.67 -4.46
C GLU A 54 -15.43 -15.13 -3.06
N VAL A 55 -14.63 -14.05 -2.96
CA VAL A 55 -14.57 -13.28 -1.70
C VAL A 55 -15.88 -12.52 -1.52
N HIS A 56 -16.76 -13.21 -0.80
CA HIS A 56 -18.08 -12.88 -0.31
C HIS A 56 -18.38 -11.39 -0.14
N LYS A 57 -19.57 -11.06 -0.65
CA LYS A 57 -20.41 -9.84 -0.55
C LYS A 57 -20.48 -9.09 0.80
N LYS A 58 -19.64 -9.33 1.81
CA LYS A 58 -19.77 -8.71 3.15
C LYS A 58 -18.54 -8.79 4.06
N ALA A 59 -17.37 -9.18 3.57
CA ALA A 59 -16.17 -9.17 4.41
C ALA A 59 -15.63 -7.75 4.53
N GLU A 60 -15.63 -7.19 5.74
CA GLU A 60 -14.84 -6.00 6.06
C GLU A 60 -13.40 -6.25 5.64
N LEU A 61 -12.89 -5.38 4.76
CA LEU A 61 -11.50 -5.42 4.30
C LEU A 61 -10.61 -5.11 5.50
N ARG A 62 -10.04 -6.15 6.10
CA ARG A 62 -8.98 -6.00 7.10
C ARG A 62 -7.64 -5.96 6.38
N PHE A 63 -6.98 -4.82 6.48
CA PHE A 63 -5.63 -4.62 5.98
C PHE A 63 -4.66 -5.09 7.06
N GLU A 64 -3.89 -6.15 6.80
CA GLU A 64 -2.73 -6.48 7.61
C GLU A 64 -1.49 -5.91 6.93
N LEU A 65 -0.90 -4.87 7.53
CA LEU A 65 0.41 -4.37 7.12
C LEU A 65 1.45 -5.44 7.40
N THR A 66 2.20 -5.86 6.38
CA THR A 66 3.33 -6.78 6.59
C THR A 66 4.46 -6.05 7.34
N ASP A 67 5.37 -6.80 7.98
CA ASP A 67 6.52 -6.19 8.68
C ASP A 67 7.34 -5.25 7.78
N LYS A 68 7.43 -5.56 6.48
CA LYS A 68 8.11 -4.71 5.51
C LYS A 68 7.33 -3.43 5.20
N ASP A 69 6.01 -3.50 5.13
CA ASP A 69 5.16 -2.32 4.93
C ASP A 69 5.24 -1.42 6.17
N LYS A 70 5.20 -2.02 7.36
CA LYS A 70 5.41 -1.35 8.64
C LYS A 70 6.75 -0.62 8.71
N GLU A 71 7.83 -1.30 8.31
CA GLU A 71 9.17 -0.72 8.27
C GLU A 71 9.28 0.42 7.24
N PHE A 72 8.72 0.23 6.06
CA PHE A 72 8.65 1.27 5.02
C PHE A 72 7.90 2.51 5.52
N LEU A 73 6.69 2.34 6.05
CA LEU A 73 5.85 3.42 6.56
C LEU A 73 6.54 4.20 7.67
N LYS A 74 7.20 3.49 8.60
CA LYS A 74 8.02 4.10 9.65
C LYS A 74 9.18 4.92 9.07
N ASN A 75 9.89 4.39 8.07
CA ASN A 75 11.02 5.06 7.44
C ASN A 75 10.63 6.33 6.68
N ILE A 76 9.39 6.41 6.17
CA ILE A 76 8.87 7.61 5.51
C ILE A 76 8.09 8.53 6.46
N GLY A 77 8.10 8.25 7.77
CA GLY A 77 7.51 9.10 8.81
C GLY A 77 5.99 8.99 8.94
N ILE A 78 5.37 7.99 8.33
CA ILE A 78 3.93 7.74 8.47
C ILE A 78 3.69 6.94 9.74
N ARG A 79 2.93 7.55 10.67
CA ARG A 79 2.37 6.84 11.83
C ARG A 79 1.08 6.17 11.41
N TYR A 80 0.95 4.89 11.72
CA TYR A 80 -0.28 4.13 11.59
C TYR A 80 -0.65 3.62 12.98
N ASP A 81 -1.95 3.62 13.30
CA ASP A 81 -2.43 2.91 14.48
C ASP A 81 -2.34 1.41 14.19
N GLU A 82 -1.52 0.72 14.96
CA GLU A 82 -1.68 -0.72 15.15
C GLU A 82 -2.99 -0.87 15.90
N GLY A 83 -4.09 -1.03 15.16
CA GLY A 83 -5.44 -1.05 15.71
C GLY A 83 -5.48 -1.84 17.01
N ASP A 84 -5.77 -1.14 18.10
CA ASP A 84 -6.13 -1.78 19.34
C ASP A 84 -7.47 -2.48 19.09
N ASP A 85 -7.47 -3.81 19.07
CA ASP A 85 -8.66 -4.66 18.95
C ASP A 85 -9.69 -4.40 20.07
N SER A 86 -9.39 -3.50 21.02
CA SER A 86 -10.28 -3.05 22.08
C SER A 86 -11.32 -2.00 21.64
N ALA A 87 -11.13 -1.28 20.52
CA ALA A 87 -12.03 -0.19 20.11
C ALA A 87 -13.38 -0.64 19.53
N CYS A 88 -13.58 -1.94 19.29
CA CYS A 88 -14.83 -2.50 18.77
C CYS A 88 -15.77 -3.10 19.82
N ARG A 89 -15.47 -2.97 21.13
CA ARG A 89 -16.47 -3.26 22.17
C ARG A 89 -17.15 -1.96 22.55
N GLY A 90 -18.25 -1.69 21.83
CA GLY A 90 -19.14 -0.57 22.10
C GLY A 90 -19.46 -0.45 23.59
N GLY A 91 -19.25 0.75 24.11
CA GLY A 91 -19.96 1.20 25.31
C GLY A 91 -21.44 1.19 24.99
N ASN A 92 -22.16 0.26 25.61
CA ASN A 92 -23.58 0.42 25.84
C ASN A 92 -23.68 1.02 27.24
N ASP A 93 -24.01 2.31 27.28
CA ASP A 93 -24.74 2.89 28.42
C ASP A 93 -26.06 2.14 28.65
#